data_AF-A0A413GY17-F1
#
_entry.id   AF-A0A413GY17-F1
#
_cell.length_a   1.000
_cell.length_b   1.000
_cell.length_c   1.000
_cell.angle_alpha   90.00
_cell.angle_beta   90.00
_cell.angle_gamma   90.00
#
_symmetry.space_group_name_H-M   'P 1'
#
loop_
_entity.id
_entity.type
_entity.pdbx_description
1 polymer ?
#
loop_
_entity_poly.entity_id
_entity_poly.type
_entity_poly.pdbx_seq_one_letter_code
_entity_poly.pdbx_strand_id
1 'polypeptide(L)'
;MGRKINFSVLATVTVALLSSCTNNDVYDPSKEGDLKKAQYEEAFINKYGTISPVQDWGFGENLTTRGANTNSNQWKDFTEVPEAITPAEKEKVTEWFKANKNPTSIAINWSDFFVQHVSSSHSNMDKLFAVLPNGSEEHVNNFNASDGSIMLMQKSGTSKFGYFNSMDGKTHYEYTIQYIDGAYYVGFDFEANGQNPNQQEAADGYYSDWILKITPAKYTSARRVMAEDLGSIGDFDFNDVVFDAAIVNGDAVITLLAAGGTLPLYIGGESAEYEVHNLFGVSTKTMVNTAGGKHQNMPPIMFRLTGYANKTIIDIPITVNGITLKAETGKAPGKLSVPTTVDWANESQAIDNRYPKFKDYVNNPDIKWWEE
;
A
#
# COMPACT_ATOMS: atom_id res chain seq x y z
N MET A 1 37.19 -61.00 9.71
CA MET A 1 36.52 -60.69 8.43
C MET A 1 35.05 -60.40 8.75
N GLY A 2 34.72 -59.14 9.04
CA GLY A 2 33.38 -58.72 9.49
C GLY A 2 32.99 -57.46 8.74
N ARG A 3 32.09 -57.60 7.76
CA ARG A 3 31.68 -56.53 6.85
C ARG A 3 30.61 -55.69 7.57
N LYS A 4 30.94 -54.45 7.92
CA LYS A 4 29.97 -53.47 8.42
C LYS A 4 29.14 -52.97 7.23
N ILE A 5 27.83 -53.20 7.28
CA ILE A 5 26.86 -52.65 6.32
C ILE A 5 26.40 -51.31 6.91
N ASN A 6 26.73 -50.20 6.25
CA ASN A 6 26.18 -48.89 6.56
C ASN A 6 24.78 -48.78 5.97
N PHE A 7 23.77 -48.55 6.81
CA PHE A 7 22.44 -48.13 6.39
C PHE A 7 22.46 -46.62 6.14
N SER A 8 22.57 -46.22 4.87
CA SER A 8 22.19 -44.88 4.41
C SER A 8 20.68 -44.86 4.21
N VAL A 9 19.95 -44.17 5.09
CA VAL A 9 18.51 -43.95 4.94
C VAL A 9 18.32 -42.86 3.88
N LEU A 10 17.99 -43.29 2.66
CA LEU A 10 17.45 -42.43 1.61
C LEU A 10 15.96 -42.22 1.94
N ALA A 11 15.61 -41.03 2.42
CA ALA A 11 14.21 -40.65 2.63
C ALA A 11 13.56 -40.34 1.27
N THR A 12 13.14 -41.39 0.57
CA THR A 12 12.24 -41.28 -0.58
C THR A 12 10.89 -40.79 -0.07
N VAL A 13 10.58 -39.51 -0.31
CA VAL A 13 9.23 -38.97 -0.15
C VAL A 13 8.38 -39.56 -1.27
N THR A 14 7.74 -40.70 -0.99
CA THR A 14 6.62 -41.18 -1.81
C THR A 14 5.48 -40.19 -1.68
N VAL A 15 5.32 -39.33 -2.68
CA VAL A 15 4.05 -38.64 -2.94
C VAL A 15 3.04 -39.75 -3.26
N ALA A 16 2.06 -39.93 -2.39
CA ALA A 16 0.95 -40.84 -2.64
C ALA A 16 0.15 -40.29 -3.83
N LEU A 17 0.35 -40.91 -5.00
CA LEU A 17 -0.48 -40.70 -6.18
C LEU A 17 -1.91 -41.11 -5.86
N LEU A 18 -2.80 -40.14 -5.66
CA LEU A 18 -4.24 -40.37 -5.76
C LEU A 18 -4.62 -40.42 -7.25
N SER A 19 -4.26 -41.52 -7.90
CA SER A 19 -5.02 -41.99 -9.06
C SER A 19 -6.22 -42.78 -8.57
N SER A 20 -7.35 -42.11 -8.37
CA SER A 20 -8.64 -42.80 -8.24
C SER A 20 -9.63 -42.28 -9.28
N CYS A 21 -9.59 -42.91 -10.46
CA CYS A 21 -10.80 -43.02 -11.28
C CYS A 21 -11.77 -43.95 -10.55
N THR A 22 -12.67 -43.40 -9.74
CA THR A 22 -13.92 -44.06 -9.34
C THR A 22 -15.01 -43.02 -9.24
N ASN A 23 -15.99 -43.13 -10.14
CA ASN A 23 -17.22 -42.34 -10.16
C ASN A 23 -17.93 -42.39 -8.80
N ASN A 24 -17.98 -41.26 -8.11
CA ASN A 24 -19.09 -40.82 -7.25
C ASN A 24 -18.81 -39.38 -6.83
N ASP A 25 -19.27 -38.49 -7.69
CA ASP A 25 -19.26 -37.06 -7.53
C ASP A 25 -20.26 -36.68 -6.42
N VAL A 26 -19.73 -36.43 -5.22
CA VAL A 26 -20.47 -35.70 -4.18
C VAL A 26 -19.68 -34.42 -3.98
N TYR A 27 -19.96 -33.43 -4.84
CA TYR A 27 -19.50 -32.06 -4.67
C TYR A 27 -19.82 -31.62 -3.24
N ASP A 28 -18.76 -31.47 -2.43
CA ASP A 28 -18.83 -30.96 -1.07
C ASP A 28 -18.37 -29.50 -1.11
N PRO A 29 -19.32 -28.53 -1.12
CA PRO A 29 -18.98 -27.12 -1.18
C PRO A 29 -18.12 -26.66 0.01
N SER A 30 -18.07 -27.42 1.11
CA SER A 30 -17.18 -27.12 2.25
C SER A 30 -15.70 -27.44 1.98
N LYS A 31 -15.38 -28.18 0.90
CA LYS A 31 -14.01 -28.59 0.52
C LYS A 31 -13.50 -27.92 -0.75
N GLU A 32 -14.31 -27.10 -1.41
CA GLU A 32 -13.95 -26.44 -2.67
C GLU A 32 -12.67 -25.61 -2.54
N GLY A 33 -12.52 -24.89 -1.43
CA GLY A 33 -11.32 -24.10 -1.17
C GLY A 33 -10.05 -24.94 -0.97
N ASP A 34 -10.17 -26.12 -0.35
CA ASP A 34 -9.03 -27.02 -0.16
C ASP A 34 -8.62 -27.69 -1.47
N LEU A 35 -9.60 -28.08 -2.29
CA LEU A 35 -9.35 -28.60 -3.64
C LEU A 35 -8.61 -27.56 -4.49
N LYS A 36 -9.06 -26.31 -4.46
CA LYS A 36 -8.46 -25.21 -5.22
C LYS A 36 -7.01 -24.94 -4.80
N LYS A 37 -6.70 -25.00 -3.51
CA LYS A 37 -5.33 -24.91 -3.00
C LYS A 37 -4.46 -26.07 -3.45
N ALA A 38 -4.98 -27.30 -3.42
CA ALA A 38 -4.22 -28.48 -3.86
C ALA A 38 -3.88 -28.42 -5.36
N GLN A 39 -4.85 -28.01 -6.20
CA GLN A 39 -4.63 -27.80 -7.63
C GLN A 39 -3.61 -26.70 -7.91
N TYR A 40 -3.67 -25.60 -7.14
CA TYR A 40 -2.69 -24.52 -7.21
C TYR A 40 -1.27 -25.01 -6.83
N GLU A 41 -1.13 -25.75 -5.72
CA GLU A 41 0.17 -26.31 -5.30
C GLU A 41 0.75 -27.27 -6.33
N GLU A 42 -0.07 -28.14 -6.92
CA GLU A 42 0.34 -29.04 -8.00
C GLU A 42 0.82 -28.27 -9.24
N ALA A 43 0.07 -27.26 -9.68
CA ALA A 43 0.45 -26.44 -10.82
C ALA A 43 1.75 -25.65 -10.56
N PHE A 44 1.92 -25.14 -9.35
CA PHE A 44 3.12 -24.40 -8.93
C PHE A 44 4.35 -25.30 -8.97
N ILE A 45 4.26 -26.51 -8.40
CA ILE A 45 5.33 -27.51 -8.41
C ILE A 45 5.64 -27.97 -9.83
N ASN A 46 4.63 -28.16 -10.67
CA ASN A 46 4.83 -28.53 -12.08
C ASN A 46 5.60 -27.46 -12.86
N LYS A 47 5.39 -26.17 -12.55
CA LYS A 47 6.07 -25.05 -13.23
C LYS A 47 7.47 -24.79 -12.69
N TYR A 48 7.64 -24.79 -11.37
CA TYR A 48 8.87 -24.33 -10.71
C TYR A 48 9.72 -25.44 -10.07
N GLY A 49 9.18 -26.65 -9.97
CA GLY A 49 9.86 -27.80 -9.38
C GLY A 49 9.64 -27.92 -7.88
N THR A 50 10.50 -28.73 -7.24
CA THR A 50 10.40 -29.04 -5.82
C THR A 50 10.66 -27.81 -4.95
N ILE A 51 9.73 -27.54 -4.04
CA ILE A 51 9.83 -26.45 -3.05
C ILE A 51 10.78 -26.89 -1.93
N SER A 52 11.69 -25.99 -1.53
CA SER A 52 12.53 -26.24 -0.35
C SER A 52 11.67 -26.37 0.92
N PRO A 53 11.91 -27.36 1.80
CA PRO A 53 11.14 -27.54 3.03
C PRO A 53 11.30 -26.38 4.02
N VAL A 54 12.27 -25.49 3.82
CA VAL A 54 12.53 -24.29 4.64
C VAL A 54 12.18 -22.99 3.91
N GLN A 55 11.57 -23.07 2.73
CA GLN A 55 11.14 -21.90 1.98
C GLN A 55 10.03 -21.15 2.73
N ASP A 56 10.25 -19.87 3.06
CA ASP A 56 9.36 -19.02 3.85
C ASP A 56 8.76 -17.85 3.05
N TRP A 57 9.10 -17.76 1.76
CA TRP A 57 8.58 -16.77 0.81
C TRP A 57 8.90 -15.32 1.18
N GLY A 58 9.98 -15.12 1.94
CA GLY A 58 10.47 -13.80 2.35
C GLY A 58 9.80 -13.25 3.63
N PHE A 59 9.11 -14.12 4.39
CA PHE A 59 8.47 -13.76 5.66
C PHE A 59 9.27 -14.13 6.91
N GLY A 60 10.38 -14.87 6.81
CA GLY A 60 11.21 -15.22 7.99
C GLY A 60 12.11 -14.10 8.48
N GLU A 61 12.26 -13.00 7.72
CA GLU A 61 12.88 -11.77 8.20
C GLU A 61 11.94 -11.07 9.20
N ASN A 62 12.10 -11.37 10.48
CA ASN A 62 11.46 -10.63 11.56
C ASN A 62 12.07 -9.22 11.64
N LEU A 63 11.51 -8.27 10.89
CA LEU A 63 11.77 -6.85 11.15
C LEU A 63 11.15 -6.51 12.50
N THR A 64 12.01 -6.47 13.53
CA THR A 64 11.64 -6.07 14.87
C THR A 64 11.07 -4.65 14.85
N THR A 65 9.98 -4.47 15.57
CA THR A 65 9.33 -3.18 15.79
C THR A 65 10.30 -2.24 16.52
N ARG A 66 10.64 -1.10 15.88
CA ARG A 66 11.25 0.01 16.63
C ARG A 66 10.18 0.66 17.50
N GLY A 67 10.55 1.01 18.73
CA GLY A 67 9.67 1.60 19.73
C GLY A 67 9.06 2.94 19.29
N ALA A 68 7.94 3.30 19.92
CA ALA A 68 7.22 4.54 19.68
C ALA A 68 8.15 5.76 19.82
N ASN A 69 8.44 6.42 18.70
CA ASN A 69 9.25 7.64 18.71
C ASN A 69 8.29 8.83 18.77
N THR A 70 8.27 9.53 19.91
CA THR A 70 7.30 10.58 20.23
C THR A 70 7.70 11.98 19.76
N ASN A 71 8.87 12.12 19.11
CA ASN A 71 9.45 13.43 18.79
C ASN A 71 9.50 13.70 17.28
N SER A 72 8.97 14.85 16.87
CA SER A 72 8.86 15.31 15.47
C SER A 72 10.20 15.44 14.72
N ASN A 73 11.35 15.46 15.39
CA ASN A 73 12.67 15.55 14.74
C ASN A 73 13.27 14.18 14.34
N GLN A 74 12.55 13.08 14.55
CA GLN A 74 13.07 11.71 14.35
C GLN A 74 12.32 10.90 13.27
N TRP A 75 11.52 11.53 12.41
CA TRP A 75 10.80 10.81 11.33
C TRP A 75 11.73 9.98 10.45
N LYS A 76 12.93 10.50 10.15
CA LYS A 76 13.97 9.80 9.38
C LYS A 76 14.40 8.45 9.97
N ASP A 77 14.14 8.21 11.25
CA ASP A 77 14.52 6.96 11.92
C ASP A 77 13.57 5.79 11.57
N PHE A 78 12.40 6.09 10.99
CA PHE A 78 11.35 5.11 10.68
C PHE A 78 10.58 5.38 9.37
N THR A 79 10.81 6.50 8.70
CA THR A 79 10.23 6.84 7.39
C THR A 79 11.28 7.45 6.45
N GLU A 80 11.05 7.31 5.15
CA GLU A 80 11.75 8.10 4.13
C GLU A 80 11.18 9.51 4.12
N VAL A 81 11.97 10.49 4.57
CA VAL A 81 11.57 11.89 4.58
C VAL A 81 11.66 12.45 3.16
N PRO A 82 10.60 13.09 2.63
CA PRO A 82 10.63 13.70 1.31
C PRO A 82 11.73 14.74 1.15
N GLU A 83 12.23 14.88 -0.07
CA GLU A 83 13.19 15.93 -0.41
C GLU A 83 12.61 17.32 -0.20
N ALA A 84 13.50 18.29 0.04
CA ALA A 84 13.11 19.68 0.19
C ALA A 84 12.52 20.23 -1.13
N ILE A 85 11.50 21.08 -1.01
CA ILE A 85 10.89 21.76 -2.15
C ILE A 85 11.94 22.68 -2.79
N THR A 86 12.19 22.49 -4.08
CA THR A 86 13.14 23.34 -4.82
C THR A 86 12.50 24.69 -5.18
N PRO A 87 13.29 25.77 -5.37
CA PRO A 87 12.74 27.05 -5.83
C PRO A 87 11.97 26.95 -7.15
N ALA A 88 12.46 26.13 -8.09
CA ALA A 88 11.80 25.92 -9.39
C ALA A 88 10.46 25.18 -9.25
N GLU A 89 10.40 24.18 -8.38
CA GLU A 89 9.15 23.48 -8.04
C GLU A 89 8.14 24.46 -7.44
N LYS A 90 8.57 25.27 -6.46
CA LYS A 90 7.73 26.29 -5.81
C LYS A 90 7.16 27.27 -6.82
N GLU A 91 7.99 27.83 -7.69
CA GLU A 91 7.57 28.79 -8.72
C GLU A 91 6.51 28.15 -9.64
N LYS A 92 6.83 26.98 -10.20
CA LYS A 92 5.95 26.26 -11.13
C LYS A 92 4.57 25.94 -10.53
N VAL A 93 4.53 25.40 -9.31
CA VAL A 93 3.25 25.05 -8.68
C VAL A 93 2.46 26.29 -8.27
N THR A 94 3.14 27.34 -7.81
CA THR A 94 2.48 28.62 -7.46
C THR A 94 1.85 29.25 -8.70
N GLU A 95 2.56 29.26 -9.84
CA GLU A 95 2.02 29.77 -11.10
C GLU A 95 0.82 28.95 -11.58
N TRP A 96 0.87 27.63 -11.43
CA TRP A 96 -0.24 26.76 -11.79
C TRP A 96 -1.51 27.13 -11.01
N PHE A 97 -1.44 27.25 -9.67
CA PHE A 97 -2.61 27.61 -8.87
C PHE A 97 -3.15 29.01 -9.14
N LYS A 98 -2.27 29.95 -9.54
CA LYS A 98 -2.68 31.31 -9.96
C LYS A 98 -3.35 31.36 -11.33
N ALA A 99 -3.09 30.37 -12.19
CA ALA A 99 -3.60 30.33 -13.56
C ALA A 99 -4.87 29.47 -13.71
N ASN A 100 -5.15 28.58 -12.76
CA ASN A 100 -6.24 27.60 -12.85
C ASN A 100 -7.34 27.92 -11.84
N LYS A 101 -8.42 28.52 -12.33
CA LYS A 101 -9.60 28.86 -11.52
C LYS A 101 -10.51 27.65 -11.35
N ASN A 102 -10.97 27.39 -10.12
CA ASN A 102 -11.91 26.32 -9.76
C ASN A 102 -11.53 24.92 -10.30
N PRO A 103 -10.28 24.45 -10.12
CA PRO A 103 -9.88 23.15 -10.61
C PRO A 103 -10.60 22.04 -9.82
N THR A 104 -11.04 21.00 -10.53
CA THR A 104 -11.66 19.83 -9.89
C THR A 104 -10.62 19.08 -9.07
N SER A 105 -10.87 18.91 -7.77
CA SER A 105 -9.98 18.17 -6.88
C SER A 105 -9.91 16.70 -7.31
N ILE A 106 -8.71 16.14 -7.28
CA ILE A 106 -8.53 14.69 -7.40
C ILE A 106 -8.78 14.01 -6.06
N ALA A 107 -9.25 12.76 -6.11
CA ALA A 107 -9.43 11.94 -4.92
C ALA A 107 -8.16 11.14 -4.62
N ILE A 108 -7.69 11.25 -3.39
CA ILE A 108 -6.61 10.43 -2.82
C ILE A 108 -7.04 9.97 -1.43
N ASN A 109 -6.58 8.81 -1.00
CA ASN A 109 -6.94 8.25 0.30
C ASN A 109 -5.69 7.78 1.03
N TRP A 110 -5.11 8.65 1.86
CA TRP A 110 -3.94 8.33 2.66
C TRP A 110 -4.17 8.57 4.15
N SER A 111 -3.88 7.56 4.97
CA SER A 111 -3.90 7.69 6.43
C SER A 111 -2.63 8.32 7.02
N ASP A 112 -1.54 8.25 6.26
CA ASP A 112 -0.19 8.58 6.69
C ASP A 112 0.56 9.26 5.54
N PHE A 113 0.93 10.53 5.73
CA PHE A 113 1.55 11.33 4.68
C PHE A 113 2.33 12.50 5.27
N PHE A 114 3.35 12.95 4.54
CA PHE A 114 4.00 14.22 4.82
C PHE A 114 3.22 15.37 4.21
N VAL A 115 3.19 16.48 4.93
CA VAL A 115 2.82 17.81 4.41
C VAL A 115 4.06 18.68 4.42
N GLN A 116 4.30 19.44 3.35
CA GLN A 116 5.38 20.42 3.23
C GLN A 116 4.81 21.76 2.80
N HIS A 117 5.15 22.83 3.52
CA HIS A 117 4.70 24.17 3.17
C HIS A 117 5.43 24.69 1.93
N VAL A 118 4.67 25.06 0.90
CA VAL A 118 5.21 25.60 -0.36
C VAL A 118 5.19 27.12 -0.36
N SER A 119 4.02 27.73 -0.13
CA SER A 119 3.83 29.18 -0.11
C SER A 119 2.54 29.58 0.60
N SER A 120 2.51 30.76 1.20
CA SER A 120 1.28 31.40 1.70
C SER A 120 1.25 32.88 1.31
N SER A 121 0.08 33.41 0.94
CA SER A 121 -0.16 34.87 0.87
C SER A 121 -0.88 35.42 2.09
N HIS A 122 -1.43 34.56 2.95
CA HIS A 122 -2.18 34.96 4.13
C HIS A 122 -1.52 34.46 5.42
N SER A 123 -1.34 35.37 6.37
CA SER A 123 -0.82 35.02 7.70
C SER A 123 -1.90 34.47 8.64
N ASN A 124 -3.19 34.65 8.31
CA ASN A 124 -4.30 34.30 9.19
C ASN A 124 -4.72 32.82 9.15
N MET A 125 -4.12 32.02 8.26
CA MET A 125 -4.41 30.60 8.12
C MET A 125 -3.62 29.79 9.16
N ASP A 126 -4.02 29.91 10.43
CA ASP A 126 -3.19 29.51 11.58
C ASP A 126 -3.15 28.01 11.84
N LYS A 127 -4.06 27.23 11.28
CA LYS A 127 -4.08 25.77 11.48
C LYS A 127 -4.37 25.08 10.17
N LEU A 128 -3.61 24.03 9.88
CA LEU A 128 -3.94 23.06 8.84
C LEU A 128 -4.78 21.95 9.46
N PHE A 129 -5.92 21.61 8.88
CA PHE A 129 -6.72 20.43 9.21
C PHE A 129 -6.60 19.37 8.13
N ALA A 130 -6.55 18.11 8.54
CA ALA A 130 -6.61 16.93 7.69
C ALA A 130 -7.54 15.89 8.32
N VAL A 131 -8.41 15.28 7.51
CA VAL A 131 -9.56 14.51 8.01
C VAL A 131 -9.59 13.10 7.43
N LEU A 132 -9.77 12.11 8.32
CA LEU A 132 -10.03 10.71 7.98
C LEU A 132 -11.41 10.51 7.32
N PRO A 133 -11.61 9.41 6.57
CA PRO A 133 -12.92 9.07 6.00
C PRO A 133 -14.03 8.95 7.06
N ASN A 134 -13.68 8.59 8.30
CA ASN A 134 -14.61 8.50 9.42
C ASN A 134 -14.94 9.87 10.08
N GLY A 135 -14.41 10.97 9.55
CA GLY A 135 -14.61 12.32 10.06
C GLY A 135 -13.68 12.72 11.21
N SER A 136 -12.73 11.87 11.63
CA SER A 136 -11.75 12.23 12.66
C SER A 136 -10.74 13.23 12.11
N GLU A 137 -10.52 14.33 12.82
CA GLU A 137 -9.69 15.43 12.37
C GLU A 137 -8.37 15.50 13.14
N GLU A 138 -7.26 15.68 12.42
CA GLU A 138 -5.97 16.09 12.99
C GLU A 138 -5.59 17.49 12.49
N HIS A 139 -4.77 18.21 13.27
CA HIS A 139 -4.35 19.54 12.90
C HIS A 139 -2.90 19.87 13.26
N VAL A 140 -2.33 20.80 12.50
CA VAL A 140 -0.99 21.37 12.72
C VAL A 140 -1.12 22.87 12.88
N ASN A 141 -0.59 23.43 13.97
CA ASN A 141 -0.63 24.87 14.24
C ASN A 141 0.53 25.60 13.54
N ASN A 142 0.24 26.79 13.01
CA ASN A 142 1.14 27.78 12.43
C ASN A 142 2.13 27.20 11.40
N PHE A 143 1.65 26.25 10.58
CA PHE A 143 2.48 25.54 9.60
C PHE A 143 2.87 26.42 8.39
N ASN A 144 2.21 27.57 8.22
CA ASN A 144 2.45 28.56 7.17
C ASN A 144 3.54 29.59 7.52
N ALA A 145 4.22 29.47 8.66
CA ALA A 145 5.16 30.50 9.14
C ALA A 145 6.52 30.51 8.43
N SER A 146 6.91 29.41 7.76
CA SER A 146 8.21 29.30 7.09
C SER A 146 8.17 28.30 5.95
N ASP A 147 8.51 28.76 4.74
CA ASP A 147 8.62 27.91 3.55
C ASP A 147 9.47 26.66 3.82
N GLY A 148 9.06 25.52 3.29
CA GLY A 148 9.76 24.25 3.48
C GLY A 148 9.55 23.61 4.86
N SER A 149 8.74 24.20 5.74
CA SER A 149 8.25 23.51 6.94
C SER A 149 7.65 22.16 6.54
N ILE A 150 7.91 21.12 7.32
CA ILE A 150 7.49 19.74 7.02
C ILE A 150 6.90 19.09 8.27
N MET A 151 5.85 18.30 8.09
CA MET A 151 5.21 17.52 9.15
C MET A 151 4.79 16.15 8.63
N LEU A 152 5.02 15.11 9.42
CA LEU A 152 4.42 13.80 9.18
C LEU A 152 3.05 13.75 9.87
N MET A 153 1.99 13.52 9.09
CA MET A 153 0.64 13.24 9.56
C MET A 153 0.46 11.73 9.66
N GLN A 154 0.03 11.20 10.81
CA GLN A 154 -0.17 9.76 11.03
C GLN A 154 -1.54 9.55 11.66
N LYS A 155 -2.29 8.52 11.26
CA LYS A 155 -3.69 8.35 11.71
C LYS A 155 -4.56 9.57 11.38
N SER A 156 -4.17 10.27 10.31
CA SER A 156 -4.89 11.40 9.73
C SER A 156 -5.54 10.96 8.43
N GLY A 157 -6.04 11.89 7.62
CA GLY A 157 -6.62 11.54 6.33
C GLY A 157 -6.59 12.66 5.29
N THR A 158 -6.67 12.25 4.03
CA THR A 158 -6.78 13.14 2.87
C THR A 158 -8.22 13.28 2.37
N SER A 159 -9.21 12.80 3.13
CA SER A 159 -10.63 12.89 2.72
C SER A 159 -11.15 14.32 2.73
N LYS A 160 -10.54 15.18 3.57
CA LYS A 160 -10.84 16.59 3.62
C LYS A 160 -9.64 17.35 4.16
N PHE A 161 -9.39 18.53 3.60
CA PHE A 161 -8.47 19.51 4.15
C PHE A 161 -9.21 20.78 4.54
N GLY A 162 -8.66 21.52 5.49
CA GLY A 162 -9.22 22.80 5.88
C GLY A 162 -8.19 23.67 6.60
N TYR A 163 -8.58 24.90 6.92
CA TYR A 163 -7.77 25.78 7.74
C TYR A 163 -8.60 26.55 8.76
N PHE A 164 -7.97 26.90 9.88
CA PHE A 164 -8.53 27.87 10.83
C PHE A 164 -8.07 29.27 10.45
N ASN A 165 -9.01 30.22 10.43
CA ASN A 165 -8.77 31.61 10.09
C ASN A 165 -8.88 32.50 11.34
N SER A 166 -7.78 33.08 11.82
CA SER A 166 -7.82 34.05 12.93
C SER A 166 -8.54 35.35 12.59
N MET A 167 -8.70 35.68 11.30
CA MET A 167 -9.35 36.92 10.89
C MET A 167 -10.82 36.95 11.31
N ASP A 168 -11.53 35.84 11.13
CA ASP A 168 -12.95 35.71 11.48
C ASP A 168 -13.26 34.69 12.58
N GLY A 169 -12.25 33.94 13.03
CA GLY A 169 -12.35 32.95 14.09
C GLY A 169 -13.04 31.65 13.66
N LYS A 170 -13.03 31.30 12.37
CA LYS A 170 -13.77 30.15 11.83
C LYS A 170 -12.85 29.15 11.11
N THR A 171 -13.41 27.97 10.85
CA THR A 171 -12.76 26.93 10.04
C THR A 171 -13.37 26.91 8.65
N HIS A 172 -12.51 26.89 7.63
CA HIS A 172 -12.87 26.87 6.22
C HIS A 172 -12.33 25.61 5.55
N TYR A 173 -12.98 25.23 4.46
CA TYR A 173 -12.70 23.98 3.74
C TYR A 173 -12.67 24.18 2.22
N GLU A 174 -12.31 25.39 1.79
CA GLU A 174 -12.09 25.70 0.38
C GLU A 174 -10.69 25.23 -0.01
N TYR A 175 -10.61 24.01 -0.53
CA TYR A 175 -9.35 23.39 -0.95
C TYR A 175 -9.52 22.61 -2.26
N THR A 176 -8.40 22.33 -2.91
CA THR A 176 -8.33 21.40 -4.04
C THR A 176 -7.01 20.64 -4.01
N ILE A 177 -7.06 19.34 -4.33
CA ILE A 177 -5.89 18.48 -4.47
C ILE A 177 -5.58 18.33 -5.95
N GLN A 178 -4.32 18.52 -6.32
CA GLN A 178 -3.86 18.47 -7.71
C GLN A 178 -2.57 17.66 -7.84
N TYR A 179 -2.43 16.94 -8.96
CA TYR A 179 -1.19 16.24 -9.32
C TYR A 179 -0.44 17.04 -10.38
N ILE A 180 0.71 17.59 -10.01
CA ILE A 180 1.48 18.52 -10.84
C ILE A 180 2.92 18.02 -10.86
N ASP A 181 3.43 17.76 -12.07
CA ASP A 181 4.85 17.43 -12.31
C ASP A 181 5.43 16.30 -11.43
N GLY A 182 4.65 15.25 -11.19
CA GLY A 182 5.13 14.10 -10.42
C GLY A 182 4.76 14.11 -8.93
N ALA A 183 4.17 15.20 -8.42
CA ALA A 183 3.84 15.35 -6.99
C ALA A 183 2.40 15.82 -6.76
N TYR A 184 1.92 15.62 -5.54
CA TYR A 184 0.58 16.01 -5.11
C TYR A 184 0.65 17.29 -4.29
N TYR A 185 -0.29 18.20 -4.55
CA TYR A 185 -0.38 19.48 -3.86
C TYR A 185 -1.80 19.75 -3.41
N VAL A 186 -1.92 20.40 -2.25
CA VAL A 186 -3.17 20.96 -1.75
C VAL A 186 -3.05 22.48 -1.88
N GLY A 187 -3.97 23.08 -2.63
CA GLY A 187 -4.16 24.52 -2.66
C GLY A 187 -5.39 24.89 -1.83
N PHE A 188 -5.33 26.02 -1.14
CA PHE A 188 -6.47 26.62 -0.44
C PHE A 188 -6.83 27.96 -1.07
N ASP A 189 -8.13 28.22 -1.14
CA ASP A 189 -8.71 29.51 -1.55
C ASP A 189 -9.20 30.21 -0.28
N PHE A 190 -8.62 31.36 0.04
CA PHE A 190 -8.87 32.04 1.29
C PHE A 190 -10.23 32.72 1.26
N GLU A 191 -11.08 32.36 2.21
CA GLU A 191 -12.25 33.13 2.60
C GLU A 191 -12.24 33.49 4.10
N ALA A 192 -12.91 34.61 4.38
CA ALA A 192 -13.27 35.08 5.71
C ALA A 192 -14.72 35.60 5.66
N ASN A 193 -15.56 35.21 6.61
CA ASN A 193 -16.97 35.63 6.66
C ASN A 193 -17.41 36.07 8.07
N GLY A 194 -16.55 36.82 8.73
CA GLY A 194 -16.80 37.44 10.03
C GLY A 194 -17.93 38.49 10.00
N GLN A 195 -18.35 38.94 11.19
CA GLN A 195 -19.45 39.90 11.32
C GLN A 195 -19.06 41.31 10.86
N ASN A 196 -17.79 41.69 11.03
CA ASN A 196 -17.30 43.03 10.69
C ASN A 196 -16.77 43.08 9.25
N PRO A 197 -16.88 44.24 8.56
CA PRO A 197 -16.37 44.39 7.18
C PRO A 197 -14.87 44.08 7.02
N ASN A 198 -14.06 44.27 8.06
CA ASN A 198 -12.63 43.96 8.06
C ASN A 198 -12.30 42.48 8.36
N GLN A 199 -13.33 41.64 8.48
CA GLN A 199 -13.23 40.19 8.67
C GLN A 199 -13.92 39.44 7.52
N GLN A 200 -14.08 40.11 6.38
CA GLN A 200 -14.78 39.59 5.21
C GLN A 200 -13.87 39.64 4.00
N GLU A 201 -13.62 38.48 3.42
CA GLU A 201 -12.88 38.28 2.18
C GLU A 201 -13.53 37.11 1.47
N ALA A 202 -13.97 37.32 0.23
CA ALA A 202 -14.62 36.27 -0.55
C ALA A 202 -13.57 35.46 -1.30
N ALA A 203 -13.72 34.14 -1.26
CA ALA A 203 -12.98 33.22 -2.10
C ALA A 203 -13.04 33.65 -3.58
N ASP A 204 -11.91 33.62 -4.27
CA ASP A 204 -11.79 34.15 -5.64
C ASP A 204 -11.73 33.06 -6.72
N GLY A 205 -11.68 31.79 -6.30
CA GLY A 205 -11.58 30.59 -7.10
C GLY A 205 -10.15 30.18 -7.45
N TYR A 206 -9.12 30.90 -7.01
CA TYR A 206 -7.72 30.56 -7.19
C TYR A 206 -7.13 30.06 -5.87
N TYR A 207 -6.78 28.78 -5.85
CA TYR A 207 -6.34 28.07 -4.65
C TYR A 207 -4.84 28.30 -4.34
N SER A 208 -4.38 29.53 -4.56
CA SER A 208 -2.97 29.93 -4.42
C SER A 208 -2.64 30.59 -3.08
N ASP A 209 -3.64 30.77 -2.21
CA ASP A 209 -3.47 31.51 -0.95
C ASP A 209 -2.65 30.75 0.07
N TRP A 210 -2.77 29.43 0.08
CA TRP A 210 -1.86 28.54 0.78
C TRP A 210 -1.67 27.25 -0.01
N ILE A 211 -0.41 26.95 -0.34
CA ILE A 211 -0.04 25.76 -1.10
C ILE A 211 0.80 24.85 -0.21
N LEU A 212 0.43 23.57 -0.20
CA LEU A 212 1.13 22.49 0.46
C LEU A 212 1.49 21.41 -0.56
N LYS A 213 2.67 20.82 -0.42
CA LYS A 213 3.00 19.54 -1.05
C LYS A 213 2.63 18.41 -0.10
N ILE A 214 2.03 17.35 -0.61
CA ILE A 214 1.72 16.15 0.16
C ILE A 214 2.37 14.92 -0.45
N THR A 215 2.88 14.01 0.39
CA THR A 215 3.60 12.81 -0.06
C THR A 215 3.21 11.62 0.82
N PRO A 216 2.76 10.48 0.26
CA PRO A 216 2.42 9.30 1.06
C PRO A 216 3.64 8.84 1.87
N ALA A 217 3.44 8.50 3.14
CA ALA A 217 4.54 8.12 4.01
C ALA A 217 5.09 6.74 3.63
N LYS A 218 6.41 6.63 3.46
CA LYS A 218 7.09 5.36 3.21
C LYS A 218 7.85 4.95 4.47
N TYR A 219 7.43 3.86 5.08
CA TYR A 219 8.06 3.34 6.29
C TYR A 219 9.31 2.53 5.94
N THR A 220 10.41 2.77 6.65
CA THR A 220 11.69 2.08 6.39
C THR A 220 11.65 0.60 6.77
N SER A 221 10.70 0.21 7.61
CA SER A 221 10.42 -1.18 7.98
C SER A 221 9.40 -1.86 7.06
N ALA A 222 8.89 -1.15 6.04
CA ALA A 222 7.89 -1.70 5.15
C ALA A 222 8.46 -2.83 4.30
N ARG A 223 7.62 -3.82 4.01
CA ARG A 223 7.87 -4.82 2.98
C ARG A 223 6.72 -4.83 1.99
N ARG A 224 7.05 -5.16 0.74
CA ARG A 224 6.06 -5.36 -0.31
C ARG A 224 5.52 -6.77 -0.25
N VAL A 225 4.20 -6.88 -0.21
CA VAL A 225 3.46 -8.12 -0.34
C VAL A 225 2.86 -8.17 -1.74
N MET A 226 3.11 -9.29 -2.42
CA MET A 226 2.63 -9.62 -3.77
C MET A 226 1.83 -10.92 -3.66
N ALA A 227 0.59 -10.96 -4.13
CA ALA A 227 -0.32 -12.08 -3.88
C ALA A 227 -1.17 -12.43 -5.09
N GLU A 228 -1.64 -13.68 -5.10
CA GLU A 228 -2.44 -14.32 -6.15
C GLU A 228 -3.93 -14.34 -5.77
N ASP A 229 -4.85 -14.27 -6.74
CA ASP A 229 -6.30 -14.41 -6.53
C ASP A 229 -6.78 -15.87 -6.60
N LEU A 230 -5.85 -16.80 -6.87
CA LEU A 230 -6.09 -18.22 -7.12
C LEU A 230 -7.07 -18.48 -8.28
N GLY A 231 -7.44 -17.49 -9.08
CA GLY A 231 -8.45 -17.57 -10.13
C GLY A 231 -8.05 -18.55 -11.24
N SER A 232 -7.16 -18.10 -12.11
CA SER A 232 -6.65 -18.90 -13.23
C SER A 232 -5.44 -19.73 -12.79
N ILE A 233 -5.59 -21.06 -12.74
CA ILE A 233 -4.48 -21.95 -12.39
C ILE A 233 -3.34 -21.80 -13.41
N GLY A 234 -2.14 -21.51 -12.93
CA GLY A 234 -0.93 -21.41 -13.75
C GLY A 234 -0.52 -19.99 -14.13
N ASP A 235 -1.39 -19.02 -13.88
CA ASP A 235 -0.98 -17.63 -13.75
C ASP A 235 -0.21 -17.49 -12.44
N PHE A 236 0.98 -16.93 -12.52
CA PHE A 236 1.89 -16.83 -11.37
C PHE A 236 2.70 -15.55 -11.51
N ASP A 237 2.02 -14.42 -11.66
CA ASP A 237 2.62 -13.09 -11.78
C ASP A 237 2.63 -12.34 -10.43
N PHE A 238 1.90 -12.84 -9.44
CA PHE A 238 1.73 -12.32 -8.09
C PHE A 238 1.31 -10.84 -8.03
N ASN A 239 0.63 -10.34 -9.07
CA ASN A 239 0.20 -8.94 -9.13
C ASN A 239 -1.30 -8.75 -8.82
N ASP A 240 -2.02 -9.82 -8.52
CA ASP A 240 -3.46 -9.75 -8.28
C ASP A 240 -3.80 -8.80 -7.14
N VAL A 241 -2.91 -8.72 -6.15
CA VAL A 241 -2.83 -7.59 -5.23
C VAL A 241 -1.38 -7.30 -4.88
N VAL A 242 -1.02 -6.02 -4.86
CA VAL A 242 0.31 -5.57 -4.43
C VAL A 242 0.16 -4.45 -3.43
N PHE A 243 0.79 -4.59 -2.27
CA PHE A 243 0.79 -3.55 -1.24
C PHE A 243 2.08 -3.54 -0.43
N ASP A 244 2.49 -2.36 0.02
CA ASP A 244 3.54 -2.24 1.02
C ASP A 244 2.90 -2.26 2.42
N ALA A 245 3.51 -2.95 3.37
CA ALA A 245 3.00 -3.07 4.74
C ALA A 245 4.10 -2.84 5.78
N ALA A 246 3.77 -2.13 6.85
CA ALA A 246 4.63 -1.95 8.02
C ALA A 246 3.82 -2.09 9.32
N ILE A 247 4.40 -2.71 10.36
CA ILE A 247 3.79 -2.74 11.69
C ILE A 247 4.30 -1.56 12.51
N VAL A 248 3.42 -0.61 12.80
CA VAL A 248 3.73 0.68 13.42
C VAL A 248 2.84 0.88 14.64
N ASN A 249 3.45 0.91 15.84
CA ASN A 249 2.75 1.13 17.11
C ASN A 249 1.54 0.21 17.35
N GLY A 250 1.63 -1.06 16.91
CA GLY A 250 0.57 -2.05 17.08
C GLY A 250 -0.55 -2.02 16.03
N ASP A 251 -0.41 -1.19 15.00
CA ASP A 251 -1.26 -1.19 13.81
C ASP A 251 -0.46 -1.67 12.59
N ALA A 252 -1.12 -2.31 11.62
CA ALA A 252 -0.54 -2.52 10.30
C ALA A 252 -0.90 -1.33 9.39
N VAL A 253 0.11 -0.60 8.91
CA VAL A 253 -0.05 0.43 7.89
C VAL A 253 0.06 -0.24 6.54
N ILE A 254 -0.99 -0.16 5.73
CA ILE A 254 -1.07 -0.74 4.38
C ILE A 254 -1.00 0.39 3.37
N THR A 255 -0.15 0.25 2.36
CA THR A 255 -0.11 1.09 1.16
C THR A 255 -0.43 0.20 -0.03
N LEU A 256 -1.70 0.17 -0.43
CA LEU A 256 -2.19 -0.58 -1.59
C LEU A 256 -1.71 0.09 -2.88
N LEU A 257 -1.01 -0.69 -3.72
CA LEU A 257 -0.34 -0.22 -4.93
C LEU A 257 -1.02 -0.71 -6.20
N ALA A 258 -1.54 -1.93 -6.21
CA ALA A 258 -2.18 -2.54 -7.37
C ALA A 258 -3.30 -3.52 -6.98
N ALA A 259 -4.22 -3.73 -7.92
CA ALA A 259 -5.25 -4.76 -7.89
C ALA A 259 -5.36 -5.36 -9.30
N GLY A 260 -4.65 -6.46 -9.55
CA GLY A 260 -4.67 -7.18 -10.84
C GLY A 260 -5.81 -8.21 -10.92
N GLY A 261 -6.18 -8.79 -9.78
CA GLY A 261 -7.13 -9.89 -9.74
C GLY A 261 -8.51 -9.45 -10.19
N THR A 262 -9.31 -10.38 -10.71
CA THR A 262 -10.70 -10.06 -11.14
C THR A 262 -11.76 -10.69 -10.25
N LEU A 263 -11.31 -11.30 -9.15
CA LEU A 263 -12.13 -11.84 -8.08
C LEU A 263 -12.17 -10.88 -6.89
N PRO A 264 -13.25 -10.88 -6.08
CA PRO A 264 -13.28 -10.12 -4.84
C PRO A 264 -12.13 -10.53 -3.91
N LEU A 265 -11.26 -9.57 -3.62
CA LEU A 265 -10.05 -9.76 -2.82
C LEU A 265 -10.00 -8.72 -1.71
N TYR A 266 -9.67 -9.16 -0.49
CA TYR A 266 -9.72 -8.33 0.70
C TYR A 266 -8.40 -8.35 1.49
N ILE A 267 -8.04 -7.22 2.12
CA ILE A 267 -6.88 -7.11 3.01
C ILE A 267 -7.34 -6.73 4.43
N GLY A 268 -7.11 -7.59 5.41
CA GLY A 268 -7.48 -7.29 6.81
C GLY A 268 -8.86 -7.79 7.26
N GLY A 269 -9.58 -8.49 6.39
CA GLY A 269 -10.86 -9.15 6.70
C GLY A 269 -11.88 -9.00 5.56
N GLU A 270 -12.87 -9.88 5.52
CA GLU A 270 -13.92 -9.89 4.48
C GLU A 270 -15.00 -8.85 4.77
N SER A 271 -14.65 -7.58 4.57
CA SER A 271 -15.54 -6.43 4.66
C SER A 271 -15.42 -5.61 3.39
N ALA A 272 -16.52 -5.03 2.90
CA ALA A 272 -16.50 -4.20 1.70
C ALA A 272 -15.53 -3.01 1.83
N GLU A 273 -15.25 -2.54 3.04
CA GLU A 273 -14.30 -1.46 3.31
C GLU A 273 -12.84 -1.83 3.01
N TYR A 274 -12.54 -3.13 2.94
CA TYR A 274 -11.20 -3.69 2.72
C TYR A 274 -11.06 -4.42 1.39
N GLU A 275 -12.11 -4.42 0.56
CA GLU A 275 -12.04 -4.97 -0.79
C GLU A 275 -11.19 -4.04 -1.69
N VAL A 276 -10.22 -4.62 -2.39
CA VAL A 276 -9.15 -3.85 -3.03
C VAL A 276 -9.65 -2.98 -4.19
N HIS A 277 -10.63 -3.42 -4.97
CA HIS A 277 -11.19 -2.63 -6.06
C HIS A 277 -12.06 -1.49 -5.55
N ASN A 278 -12.86 -1.75 -4.50
CA ASN A 278 -13.67 -0.74 -3.84
C ASN A 278 -12.80 0.34 -3.22
N LEU A 279 -11.63 -0.01 -2.64
CA LEU A 279 -10.64 0.95 -2.15
C LEU A 279 -10.10 1.86 -3.26
N PHE A 280 -9.93 1.34 -4.47
CA PHE A 280 -9.58 2.13 -5.67
C PHE A 280 -10.78 2.85 -6.31
N GLY A 281 -12.01 2.60 -5.84
CA GLY A 281 -13.22 3.17 -6.41
C GLY A 281 -13.58 2.62 -7.80
N VAL A 282 -13.15 1.40 -8.12
CA VAL A 282 -13.39 0.75 -9.42
C VAL A 282 -14.19 -0.54 -9.25
N SER A 283 -14.66 -1.11 -10.37
CA SER A 283 -15.31 -2.43 -10.34
C SER A 283 -14.30 -3.55 -10.19
N THR A 284 -14.71 -4.71 -9.67
CA THR A 284 -13.87 -5.92 -9.56
C THR A 284 -13.40 -6.51 -10.89
N LYS A 285 -13.80 -5.93 -12.03
CA LYS A 285 -13.33 -6.31 -13.38
C LYS A 285 -12.24 -5.39 -13.89
N THR A 286 -11.81 -4.41 -13.10
CA THR A 286 -10.88 -3.35 -13.50
C THR A 286 -9.54 -3.59 -12.86
N MET A 287 -8.59 -4.08 -13.65
CA MET A 287 -7.18 -4.15 -13.25
C MET A 287 -6.62 -2.75 -13.00
N VAL A 288 -5.99 -2.56 -11.85
CA VAL A 288 -5.38 -1.30 -11.41
C VAL A 288 -3.87 -1.51 -11.27
N ASN A 289 -3.10 -0.68 -11.95
CA ASN A 289 -1.64 -0.60 -11.83
C ASN A 289 -0.87 -1.90 -12.17
N THR A 290 -1.43 -2.84 -12.92
CA THR A 290 -0.71 -4.07 -13.38
C THR A 290 -0.35 -4.05 -14.87
N ALA A 291 -0.96 -3.17 -15.67
CA ALA A 291 -0.67 -3.11 -17.10
C ALA A 291 0.78 -2.67 -17.37
N GLY A 292 1.37 -3.19 -18.46
CA GLY A 292 2.74 -2.86 -18.88
C GLY A 292 3.00 -1.36 -18.97
N GLY A 293 4.00 -0.88 -18.21
CA GLY A 293 4.38 0.54 -18.14
C GLY A 293 3.38 1.44 -17.40
N LYS A 294 2.41 0.86 -16.67
CA LYS A 294 1.28 1.56 -16.05
C LYS A 294 1.16 1.27 -14.54
N HIS A 295 2.27 0.96 -13.87
CA HIS A 295 2.30 0.63 -12.43
C HIS A 295 1.96 1.80 -11.48
N GLN A 296 1.70 2.98 -12.02
CA GLN A 296 1.43 4.21 -11.24
C GLN A 296 0.30 5.03 -11.87
N ASN A 297 -0.61 4.38 -12.61
CA ASN A 297 -1.74 5.07 -13.26
C ASN A 297 -2.76 5.63 -12.24
N MET A 298 -2.96 4.92 -11.14
CA MET A 298 -3.80 5.35 -10.03
C MET A 298 -2.93 5.63 -8.80
N PRO A 299 -3.26 6.64 -7.97
CA PRO A 299 -2.57 6.89 -6.72
C PRO A 299 -2.65 5.67 -5.79
N PRO A 300 -1.63 5.43 -4.96
CA PRO A 300 -1.73 4.41 -3.93
C PRO A 300 -2.79 4.78 -2.89
N ILE A 301 -3.36 3.78 -2.23
CA ILE A 301 -4.32 3.95 -1.14
C ILE A 301 -3.65 3.52 0.16
N MET A 302 -3.72 4.35 1.20
CA MET A 302 -3.15 4.03 2.50
C MET A 302 -4.21 3.99 3.59
N PHE A 303 -4.21 2.90 4.35
CA PHE A 303 -5.12 2.68 5.48
C PHE A 303 -4.43 1.90 6.59
N ARG A 304 -5.05 1.88 7.78
CA ARG A 304 -4.55 1.19 8.96
C ARG A 304 -5.48 0.08 9.40
N LEU A 305 -4.90 -1.08 9.70
CA LEU A 305 -5.57 -2.17 10.40
C LEU A 305 -5.13 -2.17 11.86
N THR A 306 -6.08 -2.24 12.78
CA THR A 306 -5.81 -2.26 14.23
C THR A 306 -5.62 -3.68 14.76
N GLY A 307 -5.05 -3.84 15.96
CA GLY A 307 -4.92 -5.15 16.60
C GLY A 307 -3.74 -5.99 16.08
N TYR A 308 -2.66 -5.32 15.67
CA TYR A 308 -1.40 -5.90 15.22
C TYR A 308 -0.27 -5.77 16.25
N ALA A 309 -0.61 -5.50 17.52
CA ALA A 309 0.35 -5.63 18.61
C ALA A 309 0.88 -7.07 18.66
N ASN A 310 2.22 -7.22 18.62
CA ASN A 310 2.93 -8.50 18.58
C ASN A 310 2.64 -9.39 17.34
N LYS A 311 2.14 -8.80 16.25
CA LYS A 311 1.99 -9.46 14.96
C LYS A 311 3.04 -8.97 13.97
N THR A 312 3.22 -9.72 12.89
CA THR A 312 4.11 -9.41 11.77
C THR A 312 3.31 -9.28 10.47
N ILE A 313 3.99 -8.93 9.38
CA ILE A 313 3.35 -8.72 8.07
C ILE A 313 2.68 -10.01 7.55
N ILE A 314 3.20 -11.21 7.88
CA ILE A 314 2.58 -12.47 7.46
C ILE A 314 1.18 -12.66 8.05
N ASP A 315 0.89 -12.04 9.20
CA ASP A 315 -0.39 -12.13 9.90
C ASP A 315 -1.47 -11.22 9.31
N ILE A 316 -1.16 -10.42 8.29
CA ILE A 316 -2.16 -9.66 7.54
C ILE A 316 -2.94 -10.65 6.66
N PRO A 317 -4.25 -10.87 6.94
CA PRO A 317 -5.04 -11.80 6.16
C PRO A 317 -5.33 -11.19 4.78
N ILE A 318 -5.13 -11.99 3.74
CA ILE A 318 -5.60 -11.71 2.40
C ILE A 318 -6.59 -12.81 2.06
N THR A 319 -7.81 -12.44 1.68
CA THR A 319 -8.86 -13.42 1.39
C THR A 319 -9.42 -13.21 0.00
N VAL A 320 -9.72 -14.31 -0.67
CA VAL A 320 -10.31 -14.34 -2.01
C VAL A 320 -11.41 -15.39 -2.02
N ASN A 321 -12.65 -14.98 -2.29
CA ASN A 321 -13.83 -15.87 -2.27
C ASN A 321 -13.89 -16.79 -1.03
N GLY A 322 -13.69 -16.26 0.18
CA GLY A 322 -13.72 -17.07 1.42
C GLY A 322 -12.43 -17.83 1.73
N ILE A 323 -11.43 -17.78 0.84
CA ILE A 323 -10.17 -18.51 0.99
C ILE A 323 -9.07 -17.55 1.43
N THR A 324 -8.50 -17.77 2.61
CA THR A 324 -7.29 -17.04 3.03
C THR A 324 -6.06 -17.54 2.28
N LEU A 325 -5.34 -16.60 1.65
CA LEU A 325 -4.04 -16.83 1.03
C LEU A 325 -2.98 -17.01 2.10
N LYS A 326 -2.16 -18.05 1.95
CA LYS A 326 -1.13 -18.41 2.92
C LYS A 326 0.26 -18.43 2.27
N ALA A 327 1.27 -18.27 3.12
CA ALA A 327 2.67 -18.49 2.79
C ALA A 327 3.23 -19.51 3.79
N GLU A 328 2.68 -20.73 3.76
CA GLU A 328 3.13 -21.81 4.66
C GLU A 328 4.54 -22.25 4.26
N THR A 329 5.41 -22.47 5.25
CA THR A 329 6.80 -22.88 5.01
C THR A 329 6.84 -24.22 4.26
N GLY A 330 7.58 -24.27 3.16
CA GLY A 330 7.71 -25.48 2.33
C GLY A 330 6.48 -25.84 1.49
N LYS A 331 5.52 -24.94 1.34
CA LYS A 331 4.30 -25.09 0.53
C LYS A 331 4.19 -23.99 -0.52
N ALA A 332 3.46 -24.24 -1.60
CA ALA A 332 3.25 -23.21 -2.63
C ALA A 332 2.64 -21.94 -2.01
N PRO A 333 3.17 -20.74 -2.33
CA PRO A 333 2.72 -19.50 -1.71
C PRO A 333 1.51 -18.96 -2.44
N GLY A 334 0.51 -18.47 -1.70
CA GLY A 334 -0.49 -17.52 -2.22
C GLY A 334 -0.05 -16.07 -2.08
N LYS A 335 1.05 -15.81 -1.36
CA LYS A 335 1.63 -14.47 -1.18
C LYS A 335 3.14 -14.54 -0.94
N LEU A 336 3.85 -13.52 -1.40
CA LEU A 336 5.30 -13.32 -1.29
C LEU A 336 5.61 -12.04 -0.51
N SER A 337 6.80 -11.94 0.07
CA SER A 337 7.30 -10.73 0.75
C SER A 337 8.69 -10.34 0.26
N VAL A 338 8.83 -9.11 -0.26
CA VAL A 338 10.07 -8.59 -0.85
C VAL A 338 10.37 -7.16 -0.36
N PRO A 339 11.60 -6.64 -0.54
CA PRO A 339 11.86 -5.22 -0.30
C PRO A 339 10.95 -4.33 -1.15
N THR A 340 10.59 -3.14 -0.65
CA THR A 340 9.69 -2.19 -1.35
C THR A 340 10.29 -1.61 -2.64
N THR A 341 11.59 -1.79 -2.87
CA THR A 341 12.28 -1.44 -4.11
C THR A 341 12.00 -2.41 -5.25
N VAL A 342 11.47 -3.61 -4.96
CA VAL A 342 11.17 -4.64 -5.97
C VAL A 342 9.83 -4.33 -6.63
N ASP A 343 9.84 -4.14 -7.94
CA ASP A 343 8.63 -3.88 -8.74
C ASP A 343 7.89 -5.19 -9.05
N TRP A 344 6.57 -5.15 -9.20
CA TRP A 344 5.77 -6.36 -9.48
C TRP A 344 5.77 -6.71 -10.96
N ALA A 345 5.32 -7.91 -11.32
CA ALA A 345 5.22 -8.29 -12.72
C ALA A 345 4.01 -7.61 -13.40
N ASN A 346 4.14 -7.35 -14.71
CA ASN A 346 2.98 -6.86 -15.46
C ASN A 346 1.90 -7.96 -15.53
N GLU A 347 0.69 -7.57 -15.85
CA GLU A 347 -0.44 -8.46 -16.09
C GLU A 347 -0.06 -9.62 -17.04
N SER A 348 -0.33 -10.86 -16.59
CA SER A 348 -0.02 -12.11 -17.31
C SER A 348 1.48 -12.36 -17.59
N GLN A 349 2.38 -11.52 -17.05
CA GLN A 349 3.81 -11.76 -17.09
C GLN A 349 4.19 -12.60 -15.87
N ALA A 350 4.32 -13.91 -16.05
CA ALA A 350 4.78 -14.78 -14.98
C ALA A 350 6.03 -14.24 -14.26
N ILE A 351 6.09 -14.42 -12.95
CA ILE A 351 7.14 -13.86 -12.10
C ILE A 351 8.54 -14.28 -12.53
N ASP A 352 8.71 -15.49 -13.08
CA ASP A 352 9.98 -15.99 -13.60
C ASP A 352 10.38 -15.39 -14.95
N ASN A 353 9.42 -14.85 -15.72
CA ASN A 353 9.74 -14.09 -16.93
C ASN A 353 10.27 -12.70 -16.57
N ARG A 354 9.80 -12.11 -15.47
CA ARG A 354 10.33 -10.84 -14.96
C ARG A 354 11.61 -11.02 -14.17
N TYR A 355 11.68 -12.06 -13.36
CA TYR A 355 12.78 -12.36 -12.45
C TYR A 355 13.26 -13.80 -12.65
N PRO A 356 14.19 -14.04 -13.60
CA PRO A 356 14.59 -15.39 -14.01
C PRO A 356 15.10 -16.29 -12.88
N LYS A 357 15.71 -15.69 -11.83
CA LYS A 357 16.22 -16.40 -10.65
C LYS A 357 15.12 -16.92 -9.72
N PHE A 358 13.84 -16.59 -9.95
CA PHE A 358 12.73 -17.06 -9.12
C PHE A 358 12.63 -18.58 -9.09
N LYS A 359 12.92 -19.26 -10.21
CA LYS A 359 12.90 -20.74 -10.26
C LYS A 359 13.90 -21.37 -9.31
N ASP A 360 15.11 -20.82 -9.27
CA ASP A 360 16.15 -21.32 -8.38
C ASP A 360 15.80 -21.02 -6.92
N TYR A 361 15.21 -19.85 -6.66
CA TYR A 361 14.74 -19.48 -5.32
C TYR A 361 13.72 -20.46 -4.74
N VAL A 362 12.80 -21.01 -5.56
CA VAL A 362 11.80 -21.99 -5.09
C VAL A 362 12.45 -23.18 -4.36
N ASN A 363 13.60 -23.65 -4.82
CA ASN A 363 14.33 -24.76 -4.19
C ASN A 363 15.46 -24.30 -3.23
N ASN A 364 15.79 -23.01 -3.20
CA ASN A 364 16.86 -22.46 -2.39
C ASN A 364 16.50 -21.04 -1.88
N PRO A 365 16.03 -20.90 -0.63
CA PRO A 365 15.58 -19.61 -0.09
C PRO A 365 16.70 -18.58 0.09
N ASP A 366 17.98 -18.97 0.00
CA ASP A 366 19.12 -18.04 0.10
C ASP A 366 19.27 -17.19 -1.19
N ILE A 367 18.59 -17.55 -2.27
CA ILE A 367 18.64 -16.82 -3.54
C ILE A 367 17.75 -15.59 -3.48
N LYS A 368 18.36 -14.41 -3.59
CA LYS A 368 17.64 -13.16 -3.78
C LYS A 368 17.20 -13.03 -5.24
N TRP A 369 16.02 -13.57 -5.53
CA TRP A 369 15.51 -13.70 -6.90
C TRP A 369 15.24 -12.36 -7.61
N TRP A 370 15.06 -11.29 -6.85
CA TRP A 370 14.80 -9.93 -7.35
C TRP A 370 16.09 -9.12 -7.64
N GLU A 371 17.26 -9.62 -7.24
CA GLU A 371 18.54 -8.99 -7.55
C GLU A 371 19.07 -9.56 -8.87
N GLU A 372 19.34 -8.71 -9.87
CA GLU A 372 20.02 -9.11 -11.11
C GLU A 372 21.54 -9.00 -11.00
#